data_AF-A0A656G3V8-F1
#
_entry.id   AF-A0A656G3V8-F1
#
_cell.length_a   1.000
_cell.length_b   1.000
_cell.length_c   1.000
_cell.angle_alpha   90.00
_cell.angle_beta   90.00
_cell.angle_gamma   90.00
#
_symmetry.space_group_name_H-M   'P 1'
#
loop_
_entity.id
_entity.type
_entity.pdbx_description
1 polymer ?
#
loop_
_entity_poly.entity_id
_entity_poly.type
_entity_poly.pdbx_seq_one_letter_code
_entity_poly.pdbx_strand_id
1 'polypeptide(L)'
;MQSRLLRPVFIALGIALLVQVIVAVALTRSTVTALEADLANRLGVDSQHLSSELELASSEVTSSLDSLSASTRQRLSVGLSTRLKEEQAQLRATLEKDLRESATDMAELLAAVAPRAMWDNDTPTLSEFARRAQRNPNVLFVVYDDAAGEHLTRYMKRDNPLVKALLAKGEGERAMDKILNAAKNDQSVYYVEASISPNGVEIGKVRMGVSTAMVEENLAALDKRFATLITSGEQLVSDSLASASKDSSTALRARLQSAQTAGAAMTTNTRVAVQKAAETLRWRIGMGLTLVGLGVLLLLAVVLGRRVVSKLHLLIAALNDLAAGEGDLTKRVKLDSNDEIGDMSAAVNRFIDKLQPIVREAGEVAQRTGQEIGVMGQRNAGADAAAELQRDEVA
;
A
#
# COMPACT_ATOMS: atom_id res chain seq x y z
N MET A 1 36.83 68.77 -6.36
CA MET A 1 37.48 68.00 -7.44
C MET A 1 36.71 66.71 -7.64
N GLN A 2 35.97 66.59 -8.74
CA GLN A 2 35.18 65.40 -9.09
C GLN A 2 36.07 64.47 -9.92
N SER A 3 36.35 63.25 -9.44
CA SER A 3 36.97 62.20 -10.27
C SER A 3 36.05 61.88 -11.45
N ARG A 4 36.53 62.08 -12.68
CA ARG A 4 35.75 62.03 -13.92
C ARG A 4 35.75 60.65 -14.59
N LEU A 5 36.69 59.76 -14.27
CA LEU A 5 36.81 58.47 -14.98
C LEU A 5 36.61 57.21 -14.10
N LEU A 6 37.13 57.18 -12.87
CA LEU A 6 37.07 55.96 -12.05
C LEU A 6 35.68 55.72 -11.44
N ARG A 7 35.05 56.77 -10.90
CA ARG A 7 33.72 56.67 -10.28
C ARG A 7 32.64 56.13 -11.23
N PRO A 8 32.49 56.61 -12.48
CA PRO A 8 31.46 56.10 -13.37
C PRO A 8 31.69 54.64 -13.80
N VAL A 9 32.94 54.20 -13.99
CA VAL A 9 33.25 52.80 -14.32
C VAL A 9 32.95 51.86 -13.15
N PHE A 10 33.31 52.24 -11.93
CA PHE A 10 32.95 51.48 -10.72
C PHE A 10 31.44 51.39 -10.51
N ILE A 11 30.72 52.48 -10.73
CA ILE A 11 29.25 52.52 -10.62
C ILE A 11 28.63 51.62 -11.71
N ALA A 12 29.10 51.71 -12.96
CA ALA A 12 28.59 50.88 -14.06
C ALA A 12 28.82 49.39 -13.82
N LEU A 13 30.02 48.99 -13.37
CA LEU A 13 30.33 47.59 -13.03
C LEU A 13 29.52 47.11 -11.82
N GLY A 14 29.39 47.94 -10.78
CA GLY A 14 28.56 47.62 -9.62
C GLY A 14 27.09 47.41 -9.99
N ILE A 15 26.55 48.27 -10.86
CA ILE A 15 25.18 48.14 -11.39
C ILE A 15 25.06 46.86 -12.23
N ALA A 16 26.00 46.59 -13.14
CA ALA A 16 25.97 45.38 -13.98
C ALA A 16 25.97 44.10 -13.13
N LEU A 17 26.79 44.06 -12.08
CA LEU A 17 26.88 42.93 -11.16
C LEU A 17 25.59 42.77 -10.34
N LEU A 18 25.04 43.89 -9.86
CA LEU A 18 23.78 43.90 -9.12
C LEU A 18 22.62 43.41 -10.01
N VAL A 19 22.54 43.87 -11.27
CA VAL A 19 21.58 43.39 -12.26
C VAL A 19 21.76 41.89 -12.51
N GLN A 20 23.00 41.41 -12.68
CA GLN A 20 23.26 39.99 -12.89
C GLN A 20 22.80 39.12 -11.72
N VAL A 21 23.06 39.54 -10.47
CA VAL A 21 22.58 38.85 -9.26
C VAL A 21 21.06 38.85 -9.20
N ILE A 22 20.40 39.97 -9.48
CA ILE A 22 18.93 40.05 -9.51
C ILE A 22 18.35 39.10 -10.55
N VAL A 23 18.89 39.10 -11.77
CA VAL A 23 18.44 38.21 -12.85
C VAL A 23 18.64 36.74 -12.47
N ALA A 24 19.81 36.38 -11.92
CA ALA A 24 20.09 35.02 -11.48
C ALA A 24 19.14 34.57 -10.37
N VAL A 25 18.85 35.43 -9.38
CA VAL A 25 17.86 35.13 -8.32
C VAL A 25 16.45 35.01 -8.90
N ALA A 26 16.06 35.88 -9.84
CA ALA A 26 14.76 35.85 -10.49
C ALA A 26 14.55 34.55 -11.31
N LEU A 27 15.54 34.17 -12.12
CA LEU A 27 15.53 32.93 -12.88
C LEU A 27 15.45 31.71 -11.97
N THR A 28 16.28 31.67 -10.92
CA THR A 28 16.27 30.58 -9.92
C THR A 28 14.91 30.48 -9.22
N ARG A 29 14.30 31.62 -8.88
CA ARG A 29 12.95 31.62 -8.30
C ARG A 29 11.94 31.05 -9.28
N SER A 30 11.95 31.50 -10.53
CA SER A 30 11.01 31.02 -11.55
C SER A 30 11.13 29.51 -11.78
N THR A 31 12.34 28.99 -11.98
CA THR A 31 12.57 27.55 -12.23
C THR A 31 12.18 26.68 -11.05
N VAL A 32 12.51 27.08 -9.82
CA VAL A 32 12.12 26.33 -8.61
C VAL A 32 10.60 26.28 -8.44
N THR A 33 9.89 27.39 -8.67
CA THR A 33 8.42 27.38 -8.60
C THR A 33 7.80 26.55 -9.71
N ALA A 34 8.36 26.58 -10.93
CA ALA A 34 7.89 25.73 -12.02
C ALA A 34 8.09 24.24 -11.70
N LEU A 35 9.23 23.86 -11.12
CA LEU A 35 9.50 22.48 -10.69
C LEU A 35 8.56 22.01 -9.59
N GLU A 36 8.30 22.87 -8.59
CA GLU A 36 7.36 22.57 -7.51
C GLU A 36 5.94 22.36 -8.05
N ALA A 37 5.50 23.20 -9.00
CA ALA A 37 4.19 23.09 -9.62
C ALA A 37 4.06 21.83 -10.48
N ASP A 38 5.06 21.51 -11.32
CA ASP A 38 5.07 20.29 -12.14
C ASP A 38 5.05 19.04 -11.26
N LEU A 39 5.88 19.00 -10.22
CA LEU A 39 5.93 17.88 -9.29
C LEU A 39 4.60 17.71 -8.52
N ALA A 40 4.00 18.81 -8.04
CA ALA A 40 2.72 18.76 -7.36
C ALA A 40 1.60 18.27 -8.29
N ASN A 41 1.62 18.67 -9.57
CA ASN A 41 0.63 18.24 -10.54
C ASN A 41 0.78 16.75 -10.88
N ARG A 42 2.01 16.28 -11.16
CA ARG A 42 2.29 14.86 -11.43
C ARG A 42 1.92 13.97 -10.25
N LEU A 43 2.37 14.30 -9.04
CA LEU A 43 2.02 13.54 -7.83
C LEU A 43 0.50 13.54 -7.57
N GLY A 44 -0.18 14.63 -7.87
CA GLY A 44 -1.64 14.71 -7.77
C GLY A 44 -2.35 13.76 -8.73
N VAL A 45 -1.94 13.76 -10.00
CA VAL A 45 -2.48 12.88 -11.04
C VAL A 45 -2.19 11.42 -10.73
N ASP A 46 -0.95 11.08 -10.38
CA ASP A 46 -0.55 9.70 -10.04
C ASP A 46 -1.32 9.17 -8.82
N SER A 47 -1.52 10.02 -7.80
CA SER A 47 -2.29 9.68 -6.60
C SER A 47 -3.77 9.45 -6.90
N GLN A 48 -4.37 10.29 -7.74
CA GLN A 48 -5.75 10.10 -8.19
C GLN A 48 -5.92 8.82 -9.01
N HIS A 49 -4.97 8.53 -9.91
CA HIS A 49 -4.97 7.31 -10.70
C HIS A 49 -4.86 6.06 -9.80
N LEU A 50 -3.90 6.04 -8.87
CA LEU A 50 -3.74 4.97 -7.89
C LEU A 50 -4.99 4.78 -7.04
N SER A 51 -5.60 5.88 -6.58
CA SER A 51 -6.84 5.85 -5.83
C SER A 51 -7.97 5.18 -6.62
N SER A 52 -8.13 5.54 -7.89
CA SER A 52 -9.15 4.96 -8.78
C SER A 52 -8.91 3.48 -9.04
N GLU A 53 -7.67 3.09 -9.32
CA GLU A 53 -7.28 1.68 -9.53
C GLU A 53 -7.54 0.82 -8.28
N LEU A 54 -7.18 1.34 -7.09
CA LEU A 54 -7.45 0.65 -5.83
C LEU A 54 -8.94 0.50 -5.55
N GLU A 55 -9.76 1.49 -5.91
CA GLU A 55 -11.21 1.45 -5.76
C GLU A 55 -11.86 0.43 -6.71
N LEU A 56 -11.41 0.39 -7.96
CA LEU A 56 -11.82 -0.62 -8.94
C LEU A 56 -11.45 -2.04 -8.47
N ALA A 57 -10.19 -2.24 -8.07
CA ALA A 57 -9.74 -3.52 -7.54
C ALA A 57 -10.50 -3.94 -6.27
N SER A 58 -10.81 -2.99 -5.37
CA SER A 58 -11.64 -3.23 -4.18
C SER A 58 -13.03 -3.76 -4.54
N SER A 59 -13.65 -3.11 -5.53
CA SER A 59 -14.98 -3.45 -6.02
C SER A 59 -14.99 -4.83 -6.67
N GLU A 60 -13.99 -5.11 -7.52
CA GLU A 60 -13.82 -6.40 -8.18
C GLU A 60 -13.58 -7.53 -7.18
N VAL A 61 -12.70 -7.34 -6.19
CA VAL A 61 -12.43 -8.33 -5.15
C VAL A 61 -13.68 -8.56 -4.29
N THR A 62 -14.42 -7.52 -3.92
CA THR A 62 -15.65 -7.68 -3.14
C THR A 62 -16.70 -8.45 -3.93
N SER A 63 -16.93 -8.08 -5.19
CA SER A 63 -17.86 -8.78 -6.06
C SER A 63 -17.47 -10.25 -6.25
N SER A 64 -16.17 -10.51 -6.41
CA SER A 64 -15.62 -11.86 -6.51
C SER A 64 -15.86 -12.67 -5.24
N LEU A 65 -15.62 -12.10 -4.06
CA LEU A 65 -15.89 -12.76 -2.77
C LEU A 65 -17.37 -13.07 -2.59
N ASP A 66 -18.27 -12.15 -2.95
CA ASP A 66 -19.71 -12.38 -2.86
C ASP A 66 -20.17 -13.48 -3.83
N SER A 67 -19.63 -13.50 -5.05
CA SER A 67 -19.91 -14.56 -6.03
C SER A 67 -19.38 -15.94 -5.58
N LEU A 68 -18.19 -15.98 -4.98
CA LEU A 68 -17.58 -17.18 -4.43
C LEU A 68 -18.40 -17.70 -3.24
N SER A 69 -18.85 -16.81 -2.37
CA SER A 69 -19.73 -17.11 -1.24
C SER A 69 -21.06 -17.69 -1.73
N ALA A 70 -21.73 -17.03 -2.67
CA ALA A 70 -22.98 -17.50 -3.24
C ALA A 70 -22.86 -18.87 -3.92
N SER A 71 -21.85 -19.05 -4.78
CA SER A 71 -21.62 -20.33 -5.47
C SER A 71 -21.25 -21.46 -4.52
N THR A 72 -20.51 -21.18 -3.44
CA THR A 72 -20.14 -22.17 -2.43
C THR A 72 -21.32 -22.54 -1.56
N ARG A 73 -22.13 -21.57 -1.11
CA ARG A 73 -23.41 -21.80 -0.42
C ARG A 73 -24.31 -22.71 -1.25
N GLN A 74 -24.46 -22.42 -2.54
CA GLN A 74 -25.29 -23.23 -3.43
C GLN A 74 -24.75 -24.65 -3.63
N ARG A 75 -23.45 -24.81 -3.90
CA ARG A 75 -22.84 -26.14 -4.06
C ARG A 75 -22.93 -26.98 -2.79
N LEU A 76 -22.70 -26.38 -1.62
CA LEU A 76 -22.80 -27.07 -0.34
C LEU A 76 -24.25 -27.46 -0.03
N SER A 77 -25.22 -26.55 -0.16
CA SER A 77 -26.64 -26.85 0.05
C SER A 77 -27.11 -28.00 -0.83
N VAL A 78 -26.90 -27.89 -2.15
CA VAL A 78 -27.30 -28.93 -3.10
C VAL A 78 -26.56 -30.25 -2.81
N GLY A 79 -25.25 -30.21 -2.57
CA GLY A 79 -24.44 -31.39 -2.31
C GLY A 79 -24.81 -32.11 -1.01
N LEU A 80 -24.99 -31.37 0.09
CA LEU A 80 -25.40 -31.90 1.39
C LEU A 80 -26.81 -32.47 1.33
N SER A 81 -27.76 -31.73 0.74
CA SER A 81 -29.14 -32.17 0.59
C SER A 81 -29.24 -33.46 -0.22
N THR A 82 -28.48 -33.56 -1.31
CA THR A 82 -28.44 -34.77 -2.16
C THR A 82 -27.87 -35.95 -1.38
N ARG A 83 -26.70 -35.81 -0.75
CA ARG A 83 -26.10 -36.89 0.05
C ARG A 83 -26.98 -37.34 1.21
N LEU A 84 -27.61 -36.40 1.92
CA LEU A 84 -28.49 -36.74 3.05
C LEU A 84 -29.74 -37.50 2.59
N LYS A 85 -30.29 -37.18 1.41
CA LYS A 85 -31.41 -37.93 0.82
C LYS A 85 -30.99 -39.34 0.40
N GLU A 86 -29.79 -39.50 -0.17
CA GLU A 86 -29.24 -40.81 -0.52
C GLU A 86 -29.06 -41.69 0.73
N GLU A 87 -28.46 -41.13 1.79
CA GLU A 87 -28.29 -41.81 3.09
C GLU A 87 -29.64 -42.19 3.72
N GLN A 88 -30.61 -41.29 3.69
CA GLN A 88 -31.97 -41.55 4.19
C GLN A 88 -32.64 -42.71 3.43
N ALA A 89 -32.52 -42.74 2.09
CA ALA A 89 -33.07 -43.81 1.27
C ALA A 89 -32.40 -45.16 1.55
N GLN A 90 -31.08 -45.17 1.73
CA GLN A 90 -30.33 -46.37 2.07
C GLN A 90 -30.72 -46.90 3.45
N LEU A 91 -30.86 -46.02 4.45
CA LEU A 91 -31.29 -46.40 5.78
C LEU A 91 -32.72 -46.95 5.78
N ARG A 92 -33.63 -46.35 5.00
CA ARG A 92 -34.98 -46.87 4.81
C ARG A 92 -34.97 -48.29 4.23
N ALA A 93 -34.22 -48.49 3.14
CA ALA A 93 -34.09 -49.79 2.51
C ALA A 93 -33.52 -50.86 3.48
N THR A 94 -32.57 -50.46 4.33
CA THR A 94 -31.96 -51.35 5.32
C THR A 94 -32.96 -51.75 6.40
N LEU A 95 -33.69 -50.78 6.98
CA LEU A 95 -34.70 -51.07 8.02
C LEU A 95 -35.85 -51.94 7.50
N GLU A 96 -36.31 -51.69 6.27
CA GLU A 96 -37.33 -52.52 5.64
C GLU A 96 -36.81 -53.94 5.38
N LYS A 97 -35.57 -54.07 4.91
CA LYS A 97 -34.93 -55.37 4.70
C LYS A 97 -34.77 -56.15 6.01
N ASP A 98 -34.23 -55.52 7.05
CA ASP A 98 -34.00 -56.15 8.35
C ASP A 98 -35.31 -56.63 8.99
N LEU A 99 -36.40 -55.86 8.84
CA LEU A 99 -37.73 -56.28 9.30
C LEU A 99 -38.19 -57.55 8.58
N ARG A 100 -38.01 -57.60 7.25
CA ARG A 100 -38.41 -58.75 6.42
C ARG A 100 -37.58 -59.99 6.72
N GLU A 101 -36.27 -59.84 6.85
CA GLU A 101 -35.37 -60.95 7.22
C GLU A 101 -35.71 -61.47 8.61
N SER A 102 -35.85 -60.59 9.61
CA SER A 102 -36.24 -61.00 10.98
C SER A 102 -37.60 -61.70 11.03
N ALA A 103 -38.58 -61.26 10.23
CA ALA A 103 -39.87 -61.92 10.13
C ALA A 103 -39.77 -63.30 9.46
N THR A 104 -38.91 -63.44 8.46
CA THR A 104 -38.67 -64.71 7.75
C THR A 104 -38.01 -65.72 8.69
N ASP A 105 -36.93 -65.32 9.36
CA ASP A 105 -36.21 -66.15 10.34
C ASP A 105 -37.15 -66.62 11.47
N MET A 106 -38.00 -65.73 11.96
CA MET A 106 -38.97 -66.09 13.00
C MET A 106 -39.99 -67.12 12.50
N ALA A 107 -40.47 -67.00 11.26
CA ALA A 107 -41.39 -67.98 10.68
C ALA A 107 -40.72 -69.35 10.48
N GLU A 108 -39.47 -69.36 10.02
CA GLU A 108 -38.68 -70.59 9.86
C GLU A 108 -38.41 -71.27 11.20
N LEU A 109 -38.03 -70.51 12.24
CA LEU A 109 -37.85 -71.04 13.59
C LEU A 109 -39.15 -71.62 14.14
N LEU A 110 -40.29 -70.97 13.92
CA LEU A 110 -41.61 -71.47 14.29
C LEU A 110 -41.99 -72.74 13.53
N ALA A 111 -41.60 -72.85 12.26
CA ALA A 111 -41.82 -74.04 11.45
C ALA A 111 -40.92 -75.21 11.89
N ALA A 112 -39.68 -74.93 12.32
CA ALA A 112 -38.73 -75.95 12.76
C ALA A 112 -39.14 -76.63 14.07
N VAL A 113 -39.79 -75.90 14.99
CA VAL A 113 -40.22 -76.45 16.30
C VAL A 113 -41.61 -77.11 16.28
N ALA A 114 -42.37 -76.95 15.19
CA ALA A 114 -43.74 -77.42 15.05
C ALA A 114 -43.95 -78.94 14.84
N PRO A 115 -43.07 -79.71 14.14
CA PRO A 115 -43.38 -81.07 13.70
C PRO A 115 -43.84 -82.01 14.81
N ARG A 116 -43.16 -81.98 15.96
CA ARG A 116 -43.49 -82.83 17.10
C ARG A 116 -44.91 -82.56 17.60
N ALA A 117 -45.25 -81.29 17.82
CA ALA A 117 -46.57 -80.91 18.28
C ALA A 117 -47.67 -81.18 17.23
N MET A 118 -47.35 -81.11 15.93
CA MET A 118 -48.30 -81.46 14.88
C MET A 118 -48.58 -82.97 14.80
N TRP A 119 -47.56 -83.82 14.92
CA TRP A 119 -47.75 -85.28 14.96
C TRP A 119 -48.52 -85.76 16.19
N ASP A 120 -48.26 -85.14 17.34
CA ASP A 120 -48.94 -85.45 18.61
C ASP A 120 -50.35 -84.82 18.69
N ASN A 121 -50.78 -84.07 17.66
CA ASN A 121 -52.02 -83.27 17.63
C ASN A 121 -52.17 -82.32 18.85
N ASP A 122 -51.03 -81.80 19.33
CA ASP A 122 -50.92 -80.91 20.48
C ASP A 122 -51.12 -79.45 20.06
N THR A 123 -52.38 -79.12 19.78
CA THR A 123 -52.82 -77.75 19.46
C THR A 123 -52.55 -76.73 20.60
N PRO A 124 -52.61 -77.09 21.91
CA PRO A 124 -52.15 -76.21 22.99
C PRO A 124 -50.69 -75.75 22.84
N THR A 125 -49.77 -76.68 22.53
CA THR A 125 -48.34 -76.37 22.35
C THR A 125 -48.10 -75.46 21.13
N LEU A 126 -48.74 -75.76 19.98
CA LEU A 126 -48.68 -74.88 18.79
C LEU A 126 -49.23 -73.47 19.09
N SER A 127 -50.31 -73.40 19.86
CA SER A 127 -50.88 -72.13 20.32
C SER A 127 -49.96 -71.37 21.28
N GLU A 128 -49.12 -72.08 22.05
CA GLU A 128 -48.09 -71.46 22.88
C GLU A 128 -46.95 -70.88 22.04
N PHE A 129 -46.46 -71.59 21.02
CA PHE A 129 -45.45 -71.07 20.10
C PHE A 129 -45.91 -69.80 19.40
N ALA A 130 -47.15 -69.80 18.87
CA ALA A 130 -47.77 -68.63 18.28
C ALA A 130 -47.86 -67.44 19.26
N ARG A 131 -48.24 -67.70 20.53
CA ARG A 131 -48.29 -66.67 21.59
C ARG A 131 -46.92 -66.10 21.93
N ARG A 132 -45.87 -66.93 21.96
CA ARG A 132 -44.50 -66.50 22.25
C ARG A 132 -43.96 -65.59 21.15
N ALA A 133 -44.20 -65.91 19.88
CA ALA A 133 -43.84 -65.04 18.76
C ALA A 133 -44.57 -63.69 18.81
N GLN A 134 -45.85 -63.69 19.20
CA GLN A 134 -46.65 -62.48 19.39
C GLN A 134 -46.25 -61.63 20.61
N ARG A 135 -45.26 -62.04 21.42
CA ARG A 135 -44.63 -61.13 22.40
C ARG A 135 -43.91 -59.98 21.70
N ASN A 136 -43.44 -60.19 20.47
CA ASN A 136 -43.02 -59.09 19.62
C ASN A 136 -44.26 -58.25 19.25
N PRO A 137 -44.28 -56.94 19.57
CA PRO A 137 -45.44 -56.08 19.29
C PRO A 137 -45.77 -55.96 17.80
N ASN A 138 -44.80 -56.22 16.92
CA ASN A 138 -44.98 -56.15 15.47
C ASN A 138 -45.68 -57.40 14.92
N VAL A 139 -45.67 -58.54 15.60
CA VAL A 139 -46.34 -59.75 15.09
C VAL A 139 -47.85 -59.65 15.35
N LEU A 140 -48.64 -59.60 14.28
CA LEU A 140 -50.10 -59.42 14.31
C LEU A 140 -50.85 -60.73 14.52
N PHE A 141 -50.42 -61.78 13.82
CA PHE A 141 -50.98 -63.12 13.91
C PHE A 141 -49.94 -64.19 13.54
N VAL A 142 -50.13 -65.39 14.06
CA VAL A 142 -49.37 -66.60 13.68
C VAL A 142 -50.37 -67.75 13.60
N VAL A 143 -50.37 -68.46 12.48
CA VAL A 143 -51.29 -69.56 12.19
C VAL A 143 -50.48 -70.78 11.77
N TYR A 144 -50.80 -71.92 12.35
CA TYR A 144 -50.33 -73.23 11.91
C TYR A 144 -51.43 -73.87 11.09
N ASP A 145 -51.11 -74.28 9.86
CA ASP A 145 -51.98 -75.03 8.97
C ASP A 145 -51.48 -76.46 8.85
N ASP A 146 -52.40 -77.41 8.75
CA ASP A 146 -52.06 -78.78 8.37
C ASP A 146 -51.89 -78.93 6.83
N ALA A 147 -51.57 -80.14 6.38
CA ALA A 147 -51.42 -80.45 4.96
C ALA A 147 -52.73 -80.30 4.14
N ALA A 148 -53.90 -80.28 4.79
CA ALA A 148 -55.20 -80.04 4.15
C ALA A 148 -55.54 -78.54 4.07
N GLY A 149 -54.76 -77.68 4.73
CA GLY A 149 -54.96 -76.24 4.79
C GLY A 149 -55.91 -75.80 5.92
N GLU A 150 -56.25 -76.68 6.86
CA GLU A 150 -57.07 -76.35 8.03
C GLU A 150 -56.22 -75.69 9.12
N HIS A 151 -56.76 -74.61 9.70
CA HIS A 151 -56.09 -73.81 10.73
C HIS A 151 -56.09 -74.51 12.10
N LEU A 152 -54.95 -75.07 12.49
CA LEU A 152 -54.70 -75.73 13.79
C LEU A 152 -54.66 -74.73 14.95
N THR A 153 -54.22 -73.50 14.69
CA THR A 153 -54.24 -72.39 15.67
C THR A 153 -55.01 -71.20 15.14
N ARG A 154 -55.58 -70.41 16.05
CA ARG A 154 -56.45 -69.26 15.70
C ARG A 154 -56.14 -68.02 16.52
N TYR A 155 -54.91 -67.90 17.01
CA TYR A 155 -54.53 -66.85 17.95
C TYR A 155 -54.16 -65.54 17.22
N MET A 156 -54.86 -64.46 17.56
CA MET A 156 -54.70 -63.14 16.95
C MET A 156 -54.98 -62.05 18.00
N LYS A 157 -54.29 -60.90 17.90
CA LYS A 157 -54.54 -59.72 18.74
C LYS A 157 -55.73 -58.91 18.21
N ARG A 158 -56.95 -59.27 18.60
CA ARG A 158 -58.20 -58.62 18.13
C ARG A 158 -58.35 -57.16 18.57
N ASP A 159 -57.63 -56.76 19.60
CA ASP A 159 -57.55 -55.40 20.11
C ASP A 159 -56.73 -54.47 19.21
N ASN A 160 -55.81 -55.02 18.41
CA ASN A 160 -54.95 -54.26 17.50
C ASN A 160 -55.77 -53.59 16.37
N PRO A 161 -55.59 -52.27 16.12
CA PRO A 161 -56.29 -51.55 15.07
C PRO A 161 -56.10 -52.12 13.66
N LEU A 162 -54.90 -52.59 13.32
CA LEU A 162 -54.61 -53.21 12.01
C LEU A 162 -55.37 -54.52 11.84
N VAL A 163 -55.43 -55.36 12.88
CA VAL A 163 -56.19 -56.62 12.83
C VAL A 163 -57.68 -56.35 12.62
N LYS A 164 -58.24 -55.29 13.24
CA LYS A 164 -59.63 -54.86 12.99
C LYS A 164 -59.84 -54.36 11.56
N ALA A 165 -58.88 -53.61 11.02
CA ALA A 165 -58.94 -53.13 9.64
C ALA A 165 -58.86 -54.30 8.63
N LEU A 166 -57.99 -55.28 8.87
CA LEU A 166 -57.87 -56.48 8.03
C LEU A 166 -59.15 -57.33 8.07
N LEU A 167 -59.78 -57.47 9.25
CA LEU A 167 -61.06 -58.16 9.40
C LEU A 167 -62.21 -57.50 8.62
N ALA A 168 -62.19 -56.18 8.50
CA ALA A 168 -63.20 -55.42 7.76
C ALA A 168 -62.97 -55.47 6.25
N LYS A 169 -61.71 -55.50 5.80
CA LYS A 169 -61.33 -55.56 4.37
C LYS A 169 -61.34 -56.97 3.79
N GLY A 170 -61.11 -57.99 4.62
CA GLY A 170 -60.87 -59.35 4.17
C GLY A 170 -62.13 -60.14 3.82
N GLU A 171 -61.99 -61.01 2.82
CA GLU A 171 -63.02 -61.93 2.36
C GLU A 171 -62.81 -63.33 2.93
N GLY A 172 -63.90 -64.01 3.32
CA GLY A 172 -63.86 -65.37 3.90
C GLY A 172 -65.00 -65.66 4.87
N GLU A 173 -65.26 -66.93 5.14
CA GLU A 173 -66.32 -67.35 6.06
C GLU A 173 -65.91 -67.17 7.53
N ARG A 174 -64.65 -67.45 7.87
CA ARG A 174 -64.13 -67.35 9.25
C ARG A 174 -63.27 -66.11 9.42
N ALA A 175 -63.17 -65.63 10.66
CA ALA A 175 -62.40 -64.44 11.00
C ALA A 175 -60.91 -64.56 10.61
N MET A 176 -60.33 -65.76 10.71
CA MET A 176 -58.93 -65.98 10.32
C MET A 176 -58.76 -65.89 8.79
N ASP A 177 -59.65 -66.52 8.03
CA ASP A 177 -59.64 -66.52 6.56
C ASP A 177 -59.66 -65.09 6.02
N LYS A 178 -60.51 -64.23 6.60
CA LYS A 178 -60.58 -62.80 6.28
C LYS A 178 -59.24 -62.10 6.51
N ILE A 179 -58.61 -62.30 7.67
CA ILE A 179 -57.32 -61.68 7.99
C ILE A 179 -56.24 -62.17 7.03
N LEU A 180 -56.15 -63.47 6.77
CA LEU A 180 -55.14 -64.05 5.88
C LEU A 180 -55.32 -63.56 4.45
N ASN A 181 -56.56 -63.43 3.97
CA ASN A 181 -56.87 -62.88 2.65
C ASN A 181 -56.44 -61.40 2.55
N ALA A 182 -56.82 -60.57 3.52
CA ALA A 182 -56.46 -59.15 3.52
C ALA A 182 -54.95 -58.93 3.69
N ALA A 183 -54.31 -59.69 4.59
CA ALA A 183 -52.90 -59.51 4.92
C ALA A 183 -51.95 -59.83 3.75
N LYS A 184 -52.34 -60.71 2.83
CA LYS A 184 -51.54 -61.00 1.62
C LYS A 184 -51.41 -59.80 0.68
N ASN A 185 -52.36 -58.86 0.72
CA ASN A 185 -52.45 -57.75 -0.21
C ASN A 185 -52.31 -56.37 0.47
N ASP A 186 -52.24 -56.30 1.80
CA ASP A 186 -52.14 -55.03 2.54
C ASP A 186 -50.67 -54.62 2.76
N GLN A 187 -50.31 -53.43 2.29
CA GLN A 187 -48.93 -52.90 2.39
C GLN A 187 -48.48 -52.64 3.84
N SER A 188 -49.42 -52.53 4.78
CA SER A 188 -49.12 -52.35 6.21
C SER A 188 -48.71 -53.65 6.91
N VAL A 189 -48.74 -54.78 6.20
CA VAL A 189 -48.41 -56.10 6.72
C VAL A 189 -47.42 -56.79 5.82
N TYR A 190 -46.29 -57.20 6.39
CA TYR A 190 -45.41 -58.17 5.76
C TYR A 190 -45.90 -59.57 6.08
N TYR A 191 -46.39 -60.26 5.05
CA TYR A 191 -46.93 -61.61 5.16
C TYR A 191 -45.85 -62.64 4.80
N VAL A 192 -45.61 -63.58 5.72
CA VAL A 192 -44.59 -64.62 5.61
C VAL A 192 -45.23 -65.99 5.70
N GLU A 193 -44.81 -66.90 4.83
CA GLU A 193 -45.16 -68.33 4.89
C GLU A 193 -43.88 -69.17 5.00
N ALA A 194 -43.86 -70.13 5.92
CA ALA A 194 -42.78 -71.10 6.06
C ALA A 194 -43.36 -72.53 6.06
N SER A 195 -42.85 -73.40 5.18
CA SER A 195 -43.29 -74.80 5.10
C SER A 195 -42.74 -75.61 6.27
N ILE A 196 -43.58 -76.39 6.94
CA ILE A 196 -43.20 -77.32 8.00
C ILE A 196 -42.89 -78.66 7.36
N SER A 197 -41.61 -78.94 7.13
CA SER A 197 -41.17 -80.13 6.38
C SER A 197 -40.12 -80.95 7.14
N PRO A 198 -40.48 -81.73 8.16
CA PRO A 198 -39.54 -82.63 8.81
C PRO A 198 -39.02 -83.64 7.78
N ASN A 199 -37.71 -83.70 7.61
CA ASN A 199 -37.04 -84.59 6.64
C ASN A 199 -37.50 -84.39 5.18
N GLY A 200 -37.96 -83.19 4.81
CA GLY A 200 -38.29 -82.83 3.43
C GLY A 200 -39.71 -83.18 2.97
N VAL A 201 -40.57 -83.69 3.85
CA VAL A 201 -42.00 -83.92 3.56
C VAL A 201 -42.83 -82.83 4.20
N GLU A 202 -43.52 -82.02 3.41
CA GLU A 202 -44.40 -80.96 3.91
C GLU A 202 -45.63 -81.55 4.61
N ILE A 203 -45.77 -81.28 5.91
CA ILE A 203 -46.88 -81.73 6.74
C ILE A 203 -47.80 -80.57 7.17
N GLY A 204 -47.46 -79.34 6.79
CA GLY A 204 -48.19 -78.13 7.13
C GLY A 204 -47.40 -76.86 6.84
N LYS A 205 -47.98 -75.71 7.18
CA LYS A 205 -47.36 -74.38 6.98
C LYS A 205 -47.54 -73.49 8.21
N VAL A 206 -46.56 -72.63 8.46
CA VAL A 206 -46.70 -71.48 9.36
C VAL A 206 -46.99 -70.24 8.52
N ARG A 207 -48.07 -69.55 8.82
CA ARG A 207 -48.42 -68.24 8.25
C ARG A 207 -48.30 -67.18 9.32
N MET A 208 -47.51 -66.14 9.07
CA MET A 208 -47.29 -65.05 10.01
C MET A 208 -47.47 -63.70 9.33
N GLY A 209 -48.18 -62.79 9.99
CA GLY A 209 -48.28 -61.39 9.57
C GLY A 209 -47.52 -60.49 10.54
N VAL A 210 -46.59 -59.70 10.02
CA VAL A 210 -45.82 -58.71 10.78
C VAL A 210 -46.20 -57.31 10.33
N SER A 211 -46.57 -56.45 11.29
CA SER A 211 -46.88 -55.04 11.08
C SER A 211 -45.65 -54.26 10.65
N THR A 212 -45.79 -53.45 9.60
CA THR A 212 -44.78 -52.47 9.19
C THR A 212 -45.00 -51.11 9.87
N ALA A 213 -46.07 -50.92 10.66
CA ALA A 213 -46.46 -49.62 11.18
C ALA A 213 -45.41 -48.94 12.07
N MET A 214 -44.72 -49.70 12.94
CA MET A 214 -43.67 -49.15 13.78
C MET A 214 -42.45 -48.71 12.96
N VAL A 215 -42.12 -49.46 11.89
CA VAL A 215 -41.04 -49.08 10.98
C VAL A 215 -41.44 -47.83 10.19
N GLU A 216 -42.67 -47.77 9.68
CA GLU A 216 -43.17 -46.59 8.97
C GLU A 216 -43.21 -45.33 9.86
N GLU A 217 -43.61 -45.47 11.13
CA GLU A 217 -43.58 -44.36 12.10
C GLU A 217 -42.14 -43.88 12.35
N ASN A 218 -41.20 -44.80 12.54
CA ASN A 218 -39.78 -44.47 12.70
C ASN A 218 -39.20 -43.81 11.46
N LEU A 219 -39.57 -44.28 10.26
CA LEU A 219 -39.17 -43.68 9.00
C LEU A 219 -39.75 -42.27 8.84
N ALA A 220 -41.03 -42.05 9.14
CA ALA A 220 -41.63 -40.72 9.10
C ALA A 220 -40.97 -39.74 10.10
N ALA A 221 -40.64 -40.20 11.31
CA ALA A 221 -39.93 -39.41 12.29
C ALA A 221 -38.49 -39.08 11.83
N LEU A 222 -37.82 -40.05 11.21
CA LEU A 222 -36.50 -39.90 10.63
C LEU A 222 -36.50 -38.90 9.46
N ASP A 223 -37.47 -38.99 8.56
CA ASP A 223 -37.67 -38.07 7.43
C ASP A 223 -37.82 -36.63 7.93
N LYS A 224 -38.63 -36.42 8.97
CA LYS A 224 -38.80 -35.10 9.60
C LYS A 224 -37.49 -34.58 10.20
N ARG A 225 -36.72 -35.44 10.86
CA ARG A 225 -35.41 -35.08 11.42
C ARG A 225 -34.42 -34.71 10.33
N PHE A 226 -34.34 -35.48 9.24
CA PHE A 226 -33.47 -35.16 8.11
C PHE A 226 -33.87 -33.87 7.40
N ALA A 227 -35.17 -33.65 7.16
CA ALA A 227 -35.65 -32.40 6.58
C ALA A 227 -35.26 -31.18 7.45
N THR A 228 -35.39 -31.32 8.78
CA THR A 228 -34.97 -30.29 9.73
C THR A 228 -33.45 -30.08 9.69
N LEU A 229 -32.67 -31.16 9.70
CA LEU A 229 -31.20 -31.13 9.60
C LEU A 229 -30.73 -30.44 8.33
N ILE A 230 -31.28 -30.79 7.17
CA ILE A 230 -30.97 -30.17 5.88
C ILE A 230 -31.25 -28.67 5.96
N THR A 231 -32.44 -28.27 6.37
CA THR A 231 -32.84 -26.86 6.43
C THR A 231 -31.94 -26.07 7.40
N SER A 232 -31.71 -26.60 8.60
CA SER A 232 -30.88 -25.93 9.61
C SER A 232 -29.41 -25.86 9.19
N GLY A 233 -28.88 -26.91 8.54
CA GLY A 233 -27.51 -27.00 8.08
C GLY A 233 -27.26 -26.04 6.93
N GLU A 234 -28.19 -25.99 5.96
CA GLU A 234 -28.18 -25.02 4.88
C GLU A 234 -28.17 -23.59 5.42
N GLN A 235 -29.08 -23.27 6.35
CA GLN A 235 -29.16 -21.94 6.93
C GLN A 235 -27.86 -21.57 7.65
N LEU A 236 -27.33 -22.44 8.51
CA LEU A 236 -26.12 -22.20 9.29
C LEU A 236 -24.88 -22.01 8.42
N VAL A 237 -24.67 -22.88 7.41
CA VAL A 237 -23.59 -22.73 6.42
C VAL A 237 -23.73 -21.39 5.73
N SER A 238 -24.95 -21.02 5.40
CA SER A 238 -25.19 -19.85 4.62
C SER A 238 -25.00 -18.54 5.37
N ASP A 239 -25.43 -18.50 6.63
CA ASP A 239 -25.28 -17.35 7.50
C ASP A 239 -23.80 -17.16 7.83
N SER A 240 -23.09 -18.26 8.11
CA SER A 240 -21.64 -18.25 8.36
C SER A 240 -20.86 -17.72 7.16
N LEU A 241 -21.17 -18.19 5.95
CA LEU A 241 -20.44 -17.80 4.76
C LEU A 241 -20.78 -16.37 4.28
N ALA A 242 -22.05 -15.96 4.43
CA ALA A 242 -22.47 -14.59 4.15
C ALA A 242 -21.83 -13.61 5.13
N SER A 243 -21.81 -13.93 6.43
CA SER A 243 -21.15 -13.11 7.45
C SER A 243 -19.66 -13.01 7.17
N ALA A 244 -18.97 -14.14 6.93
CA ALA A 244 -17.53 -14.14 6.66
C ALA A 244 -17.16 -13.32 5.39
N SER A 245 -17.96 -13.41 4.32
CA SER A 245 -17.78 -12.57 3.11
C SER A 245 -17.95 -11.09 3.43
N LYS A 246 -19.02 -10.75 4.16
CA LYS A 246 -19.33 -9.38 4.56
C LYS A 246 -18.22 -8.79 5.44
N ASP A 247 -17.75 -9.52 6.44
CA ASP A 247 -16.70 -9.09 7.35
C ASP A 247 -15.38 -8.90 6.60
N SER A 248 -15.03 -9.83 5.70
CA SER A 248 -13.82 -9.73 4.86
C SER A 248 -13.87 -8.53 3.92
N SER A 249 -14.99 -8.30 3.24
CA SER A 249 -15.16 -7.15 2.35
C SER A 249 -15.15 -5.82 3.11
N THR A 250 -15.67 -5.80 4.33
CA THR A 250 -15.64 -4.63 5.22
C THR A 250 -14.21 -4.33 5.67
N ALA A 251 -13.48 -5.36 6.11
CA ALA A 251 -12.07 -5.22 6.53
C ALA A 251 -11.17 -4.77 5.36
N LEU A 252 -11.39 -5.31 4.16
CA LEU A 252 -10.66 -4.91 2.95
C LEU A 252 -10.92 -3.45 2.59
N ARG A 253 -12.20 -3.03 2.54
CA ARG A 253 -12.56 -1.62 2.30
C ARG A 253 -11.94 -0.69 3.33
N ALA A 254 -11.97 -1.05 4.61
CA ALA A 254 -11.37 -0.26 5.66
C ALA A 254 -9.84 -0.11 5.48
N ARG A 255 -9.14 -1.20 5.13
CA ARG A 255 -7.69 -1.15 4.84
C ARG A 255 -7.36 -0.31 3.62
N LEU A 256 -8.15 -0.41 2.55
CA LEU A 256 -7.95 0.38 1.33
C LEU A 256 -8.23 1.86 1.55
N GLN A 257 -9.28 2.20 2.30
CA GLN A 257 -9.55 3.57 2.70
C GLN A 257 -8.42 4.14 3.57
N SER A 258 -7.87 3.33 4.49
CA SER A 258 -6.68 3.70 5.27
C SER A 258 -5.45 3.90 4.37
N ALA A 259 -5.26 3.07 3.35
CA ALA A 259 -4.15 3.22 2.40
C ALA A 259 -4.31 4.48 1.52
N GLN A 260 -5.52 4.77 1.07
CA GLN A 260 -5.86 5.95 0.26
C GLN A 260 -5.64 7.25 1.06
N THR A 261 -6.10 7.27 2.32
CA THR A 261 -5.86 8.40 3.22
C THR A 261 -4.38 8.57 3.55
N ALA A 262 -3.63 7.48 3.77
CA ALA A 262 -2.18 7.53 3.94
C ALA A 262 -1.46 8.03 2.67
N GLY A 263 -1.90 7.63 1.48
CA GLY A 263 -1.38 8.11 0.21
C GLY A 263 -1.61 9.61 0.01
N ALA A 264 -2.83 10.09 0.29
CA ALA A 264 -3.16 11.51 0.23
C ALA A 264 -2.38 12.35 1.27
N ALA A 265 -2.16 11.79 2.46
CA ALA A 265 -1.30 12.41 3.47
C ALA A 265 0.16 12.46 3.00
N MET A 266 0.66 11.39 2.37
CA MET A 266 2.01 11.34 1.81
C MET A 266 2.22 12.39 0.71
N THR A 267 1.27 12.56 -0.22
CA THR A 267 1.39 13.61 -1.26
C THR A 267 1.42 15.01 -0.66
N THR A 268 0.60 15.26 0.37
CA THR A 268 0.58 16.54 1.08
C THR A 268 1.91 16.78 1.81
N ASN A 269 2.41 15.78 2.53
CA ASN A 269 3.67 15.85 3.25
C ASN A 269 4.87 16.03 2.30
N THR A 270 4.90 15.32 1.18
CA THR A 270 5.94 15.48 0.14
C THR A 270 5.90 16.88 -0.44
N ARG A 271 4.72 17.43 -0.74
CA ARG A 271 4.58 18.81 -1.23
C ARG A 271 5.14 19.83 -0.23
N VAL A 272 4.79 19.69 1.05
CA VAL A 272 5.31 20.56 2.11
C VAL A 272 6.83 20.42 2.27
N ALA A 273 7.37 19.20 2.18
CA ALA A 273 8.81 18.94 2.26
C ALA A 273 9.57 19.57 1.07
N VAL A 274 9.04 19.42 -0.15
CA VAL A 274 9.59 20.03 -1.37
C VAL A 274 9.56 21.56 -1.27
N GLN A 275 8.46 22.13 -0.79
CA GLN A 275 8.34 23.58 -0.55
C GLN A 275 9.42 24.10 0.41
N LYS A 276 9.61 23.44 1.56
CA LYS A 276 10.66 23.80 2.52
C LYS A 276 12.07 23.66 1.94
N ALA A 277 12.32 22.59 1.17
CA ALA A 277 13.59 22.38 0.51
C ALA A 277 13.87 23.45 -0.57
N ALA A 278 12.85 23.79 -1.36
CA ALA A 278 12.89 24.85 -2.36
C ALA A 278 13.17 26.23 -1.76
N GLU A 279 12.55 26.56 -0.64
CA GLU A 279 12.80 27.80 0.10
C GLU A 279 14.22 27.86 0.64
N THR A 280 14.70 26.76 1.24
CA THR A 280 16.08 26.65 1.73
C THR A 280 17.09 26.78 0.60
N LEU A 281 16.83 26.15 -0.55
CA LEU A 281 17.69 26.22 -1.74
C LEU A 281 17.74 27.64 -2.32
N ARG A 282 16.57 28.30 -2.43
CA ARG A 282 16.49 29.70 -2.85
C ARG A 282 17.32 30.61 -1.96
N TRP A 283 17.27 30.38 -0.64
CA TRP A 283 18.03 31.20 0.29
C TRP A 283 19.55 30.97 0.20
N ARG A 284 19.98 29.71 0.07
CA ARG A 284 21.38 29.35 -0.17
C ARG A 284 21.94 29.95 -1.46
N ILE A 285 21.20 29.84 -2.57
CA ILE A 285 21.61 30.41 -3.86
C ILE A 285 21.66 31.94 -3.79
N GLY A 286 20.66 32.56 -3.16
CA GLY A 286 20.64 34.01 -2.94
C GLY A 286 21.86 34.49 -2.16
N MET A 287 22.14 33.88 -1.00
CA MET A 287 23.32 34.19 -0.20
C MET A 287 24.63 33.96 -0.98
N GLY A 288 24.74 32.83 -1.69
CA GLY A 288 25.91 32.51 -2.51
C GLY A 288 26.17 33.54 -3.60
N LEU A 289 25.15 33.93 -4.35
CA LEU A 289 25.25 34.97 -5.38
C LEU A 289 25.63 36.33 -4.78
N THR A 290 25.11 36.65 -3.59
CA THR A 290 25.43 37.91 -2.90
C THR A 290 26.89 37.93 -2.44
N LEU A 291 27.37 36.83 -1.87
CA LEU A 291 28.77 36.67 -1.45
C LEU A 291 29.73 36.72 -2.64
N VAL A 292 29.43 36.00 -3.73
CA VAL A 292 30.22 36.05 -4.97
C VAL A 292 30.24 37.48 -5.52
N GLY A 293 29.09 38.16 -5.55
CA GLY A 293 29.01 39.54 -6.02
C GLY A 293 29.83 40.52 -5.20
N LEU A 294 29.79 40.42 -3.87
CA LEU A 294 30.64 41.18 -2.97
C LEU A 294 32.12 40.86 -3.16
N GLY A 295 32.46 39.58 -3.35
CA GLY A 295 33.83 39.13 -3.60
C GLY A 295 34.41 39.71 -4.89
N VAL A 296 33.64 39.70 -5.98
CA VAL A 296 34.05 40.29 -7.26
C VAL A 296 34.17 41.82 -7.15
N LEU A 297 33.25 42.50 -6.45
CA LEU A 297 33.34 43.94 -6.18
C LEU A 297 34.59 44.30 -5.38
N LEU A 298 34.90 43.54 -4.33
CA LEU A 298 36.08 43.74 -3.50
C LEU A 298 37.37 43.48 -4.31
N LEU A 299 37.40 42.42 -5.10
CA LEU A 299 38.52 42.11 -5.98
C LEU A 299 38.76 43.22 -7.01
N LEU A 300 37.70 43.73 -7.65
CA LEU A 300 37.78 44.88 -8.54
C LEU A 300 38.31 46.13 -7.81
N ALA A 301 37.76 46.44 -6.62
CA ALA A 301 38.21 47.57 -5.81
C ALA A 301 39.71 47.48 -5.47
N VAL A 302 40.19 46.30 -5.08
CA VAL A 302 41.61 46.07 -4.76
C VAL A 302 42.50 46.17 -6.02
N VAL A 303 42.10 45.57 -7.13
CA VAL A 303 42.89 45.59 -8.39
C VAL A 303 43.01 47.00 -8.95
N LEU A 304 41.89 47.72 -9.07
CA LEU A 304 41.89 49.11 -9.54
C LEU A 304 42.57 50.04 -8.52
N GLY A 305 42.32 49.86 -7.22
CA GLY A 305 42.98 50.63 -6.17
C GLY A 305 44.50 50.49 -6.22
N ARG A 306 45.03 49.26 -6.36
CA ARG A 306 46.46 49.01 -6.53
C ARG A 306 47.02 49.66 -7.80
N ARG A 307 46.30 49.59 -8.93
CA ARG A 307 46.72 50.27 -10.18
C ARG A 307 46.84 51.78 -9.99
N VAL A 308 45.85 52.42 -9.36
CA VAL A 308 45.86 53.88 -9.12
C VAL A 308 46.96 54.28 -8.15
N VAL A 309 47.09 53.59 -7.02
CA VAL A 309 48.12 53.86 -6.01
C VAL A 309 49.52 53.69 -6.58
N SER A 310 49.76 52.71 -7.45
CA SER A 310 51.05 52.54 -8.13
C SER A 310 51.39 53.74 -9.03
N LYS A 311 50.43 54.23 -9.81
CA LYS A 311 50.61 55.42 -10.66
C LYS A 311 50.82 56.69 -9.84
N LEU A 312 50.12 56.83 -8.71
CA LEU A 312 50.32 57.93 -7.76
C LEU A 312 51.72 57.91 -7.13
N HIS A 313 52.23 56.75 -6.72
CA HIS A 313 53.59 56.66 -6.18
C HIS A 313 54.67 57.09 -7.19
N LEU A 314 54.51 56.76 -8.47
CA LEU A 314 55.42 57.24 -9.52
C LEU A 314 55.43 58.78 -9.62
N LEU A 315 54.26 59.39 -9.53
CA LEU A 315 54.13 60.85 -9.57
C LEU A 315 54.69 61.50 -8.29
N ILE A 316 54.41 60.93 -7.12
CA ILE A 316 54.93 61.40 -5.82
C ILE A 316 56.45 61.25 -5.77
N ALA A 317 57.00 60.14 -6.25
CA ALA A 317 58.45 59.93 -6.32
C ALA A 317 59.12 61.01 -7.18
N ALA A 318 58.58 61.29 -8.37
CA ALA A 318 59.11 62.34 -9.23
C ALA A 318 59.03 63.74 -8.61
N LEU A 319 57.97 64.03 -7.84
CA LEU A 319 57.84 65.29 -7.10
C LEU A 319 58.80 65.38 -5.92
N ASN A 320 59.02 64.28 -5.19
CA ASN A 320 59.99 64.23 -4.09
C ASN A 320 61.43 64.38 -4.60
N ASP A 321 61.78 63.73 -5.71
CA ASP A 321 63.08 63.91 -6.38
C ASP A 321 63.32 65.38 -6.74
N LEU A 322 62.27 66.08 -7.19
CA LEU A 322 62.33 67.50 -7.52
C LEU A 322 62.49 68.39 -6.27
N ALA A 323 61.88 68.02 -5.14
CA ALA A 323 61.88 68.81 -3.91
C ALA A 323 63.13 68.59 -3.02
N ALA A 324 63.76 67.42 -3.07
CA ALA A 324 64.91 67.05 -2.25
C ALA A 324 66.21 67.79 -2.62
N GLY A 325 66.20 68.67 -3.62
CA GLY A 325 67.35 69.49 -4.02
C GLY A 325 68.37 68.80 -4.93
N GLU A 326 68.29 67.47 -5.11
CA GLU A 326 69.07 66.70 -6.09
C GLU A 326 68.39 66.57 -7.46
N GLY A 327 67.24 67.25 -7.65
CA GLY A 327 66.35 67.08 -8.78
C GLY A 327 66.99 67.39 -10.13
N ASP A 328 67.36 66.34 -10.86
CA ASP A 328 67.77 66.42 -12.26
C ASP A 328 66.59 66.91 -13.12
N LEU A 329 66.56 68.22 -13.36
CA LEU A 329 65.53 68.90 -14.14
C LEU A 329 65.48 68.40 -15.59
N THR A 330 66.41 67.57 -16.07
CA THR A 330 66.33 66.96 -17.42
C THR A 330 65.39 65.75 -17.46
N LYS A 331 65.08 65.13 -16.31
CA LYS A 331 64.11 64.03 -16.24
C LYS A 331 62.68 64.57 -16.43
N ARG A 332 61.85 63.77 -17.10
CA ARG A 332 60.43 64.04 -17.31
C ARG A 332 59.62 62.87 -16.78
N VAL A 333 58.45 63.17 -16.21
CA VAL A 333 57.50 62.15 -15.77
C VAL A 333 56.85 61.55 -17.01
N LYS A 334 57.26 60.34 -17.37
CA LYS A 334 56.75 59.57 -18.52
C LYS A 334 55.59 58.68 -18.04
N LEU A 335 54.42 59.28 -17.86
CA LEU A 335 53.17 58.56 -17.65
C LEU A 335 52.35 58.63 -18.94
N ASP A 336 52.26 57.49 -19.64
CA ASP A 336 51.36 57.32 -20.78
C ASP A 336 49.96 57.01 -20.23
N SER A 337 49.19 58.08 -20.02
CA SER A 337 47.84 58.00 -19.46
C SER A 337 47.04 59.21 -19.94
N ASN A 338 45.81 58.97 -20.41
CA ASN A 338 44.86 60.01 -20.82
C ASN A 338 43.84 60.31 -19.72
N ASP A 339 44.24 60.15 -18.45
CA ASP A 339 43.41 60.35 -17.27
C ASP A 339 43.95 61.47 -16.38
N GLU A 340 43.31 61.70 -15.22
CA GLU A 340 43.69 62.77 -14.30
C GLU A 340 45.14 62.65 -13.82
N ILE A 341 45.70 61.44 -13.78
CA ILE A 341 47.10 61.20 -13.41
C ILE A 341 48.04 61.61 -14.56
N GLY A 342 47.62 61.41 -15.81
CA GLY A 342 48.28 61.96 -17.00
C GLY A 342 48.29 63.49 -17.03
N ASP A 343 47.15 64.13 -16.72
CA ASP A 343 47.05 65.60 -16.62
C ASP A 343 47.98 66.16 -15.54
N MET A 344 48.07 65.49 -14.39
CA MET A 344 49.00 65.86 -13.32
C MET A 344 50.46 65.69 -13.77
N SER A 345 50.80 64.58 -14.43
CA SER A 345 52.13 64.36 -15.01
C SER A 345 52.52 65.47 -15.99
N ALA A 346 51.59 65.90 -16.84
CA ALA A 346 51.78 67.00 -17.78
C ALA A 346 51.95 68.35 -17.07
N ALA A 347 51.20 68.60 -15.99
CA ALA A 347 51.37 69.80 -15.17
C ALA A 347 52.75 69.85 -14.49
N VAL A 348 53.23 68.72 -13.96
CA VAL A 348 54.58 68.60 -13.38
C VAL A 348 55.65 68.88 -14.43
N ASN A 349 55.55 68.28 -15.62
CA ASN A 349 56.51 68.53 -16.70
C ASN A 349 56.53 70.01 -17.12
N ARG A 350 55.35 70.65 -17.28
CA ARG A 350 55.26 72.09 -17.57
C ARG A 350 55.87 72.97 -16.48
N PHE A 351 55.76 72.55 -15.23
CA PHE A 351 56.39 73.24 -14.11
C PHE A 351 57.92 73.13 -14.18
N ILE A 352 58.46 71.93 -14.47
CA ILE A 352 59.90 71.71 -14.70
C ILE A 352 60.41 72.56 -15.87
N ASP A 353 59.68 72.62 -16.99
CA ASP A 353 60.05 73.42 -18.16
C ASP A 353 60.20 74.92 -17.84
N LYS A 354 59.41 75.43 -16.88
CA LYS A 354 59.49 76.83 -16.42
C LYS A 354 60.59 77.05 -15.37
N LEU A 355 60.90 76.05 -14.55
CA LEU A 355 61.97 76.15 -13.54
C LEU A 355 63.37 76.09 -14.15
N GLN A 356 63.58 75.27 -15.17
CA GLN A 356 64.87 75.13 -15.86
C GLN A 356 65.53 76.48 -16.24
N PRO A 357 64.86 77.40 -16.97
CA PRO A 357 65.47 78.67 -17.34
C PRO A 357 65.74 79.57 -16.13
N ILE A 358 64.88 79.55 -15.10
CA ILE A 358 65.07 80.36 -13.88
C ILE A 358 66.31 79.89 -13.12
N VAL A 359 66.49 78.57 -12.95
CA VAL A 359 67.66 77.99 -12.28
C VAL A 359 68.93 78.26 -13.10
N ARG A 360 68.84 78.16 -14.42
CA ARG A 360 69.95 78.49 -15.33
C ARG A 360 70.32 79.98 -15.23
N GLU A 361 69.36 80.88 -15.25
CA GLU A 361 69.58 82.31 -15.09
C GLU A 361 70.18 82.63 -13.72
N ALA A 362 69.68 82.03 -12.64
CA ALA A 362 70.27 82.16 -11.31
C ALA A 362 71.73 81.66 -11.26
N GLY A 363 72.04 80.56 -11.96
CA GLY A 363 73.41 80.06 -12.13
C GLY A 363 74.30 81.02 -12.94
N GLU A 364 73.80 81.56 -14.05
CA GLU A 364 74.50 82.56 -14.87
C GLU A 364 74.74 83.87 -14.09
N VAL A 365 73.77 84.31 -13.28
CA VAL A 365 73.89 85.47 -12.38
C VAL A 365 74.92 85.18 -11.28
N ALA A 366 74.84 84.02 -10.60
CA ALA A 366 75.82 83.63 -9.59
C ALA A 366 77.25 83.57 -10.16
N GLN A 367 77.42 83.09 -11.39
CA GLN A 367 78.70 83.06 -12.08
C GLN A 367 79.20 84.47 -12.44
N ARG A 368 78.31 85.35 -12.93
CA ARG A 368 78.64 86.77 -13.17
C ARG A 368 79.04 87.48 -11.88
N THR A 369 78.30 87.29 -10.80
CA THR A 369 78.63 87.82 -9.48
C THR A 369 79.96 87.27 -8.97
N GLY A 370 80.24 85.97 -9.17
CA GLY A 370 81.54 85.37 -8.86
C GLY A 370 82.70 85.99 -9.66
N GLN A 371 82.50 86.27 -10.95
CA GLN A 371 83.47 86.98 -11.78
C GLN A 371 83.65 88.43 -11.34
N GLU A 372 82.57 89.16 -11.04
CA GLU A 372 82.63 90.53 -10.51
C GLU A 372 83.35 90.59 -9.17
N ILE A 373 83.10 89.65 -8.25
CA ILE A 373 83.85 89.52 -7.00
C ILE A 373 85.33 89.25 -7.28
N GLY A 374 85.66 88.40 -8.26
CA GLY A 374 87.04 88.18 -8.70
C GLY A 374 87.71 89.45 -9.24
N VAL A 375 87.00 90.23 -10.06
CA VAL A 375 87.46 91.52 -10.59
C VAL A 375 87.59 92.56 -9.46
N MET A 376 86.68 92.56 -8.49
CA MET A 376 86.75 93.40 -7.29
C MET A 376 87.96 93.04 -6.42
N GLY A 377 88.26 91.75 -6.29
CA GLY A 377 89.48 91.26 -5.62
C GLY A 377 90.75 91.73 -6.32
N GLN A 378 90.81 91.68 -7.65
CA GLN A 378 91.93 92.24 -8.42
C GLN A 378 92.01 93.76 -8.33
N ARG A 379 90.88 94.46 -8.31
CA ARG A 379 90.83 95.92 -8.11
C ARG A 379 91.29 96.33 -6.72
N ASN A 380 90.90 95.60 -5.67
CA ASN A 380 91.40 95.85 -4.32
C ASN A 380 92.90 95.57 -4.23
N ALA A 381 93.39 94.47 -4.83
CA ALA A 381 94.83 94.21 -4.89
C ALA A 381 95.60 95.31 -5.67
N GLY A 382 95.02 95.83 -6.77
CA GLY A 382 95.59 96.95 -7.52
C GLY A 382 95.49 98.29 -6.78
N ALA A 383 94.44 98.50 -5.99
CA ALA A 383 94.27 99.68 -5.15
C ALA A 383 95.21 99.66 -3.94
N ASP A 384 95.44 98.49 -3.33
CA ASP A 384 96.45 98.30 -2.28
C ASP A 384 97.87 98.54 -2.85
N ALA A 385 98.18 98.04 -4.05
CA ALA A 385 99.45 98.31 -4.72
C ALA A 385 99.63 99.80 -5.08
N ALA A 386 98.56 100.49 -5.50
CA ALA A 386 98.59 101.93 -5.76
C ALA A 386 98.70 102.76 -4.45
N ALA A 387 98.11 102.28 -3.35
CA ALA A 387 98.23 102.88 -2.03
C ALA A 387 99.63 102.68 -1.43
N GLU A 388 100.31 101.56 -1.73
CA GLU A 388 101.74 101.38 -1.42
C GLU A 388 102.63 102.34 -2.23
N LEU A 389 102.38 102.49 -3.52
CA LEU A 389 103.13 103.45 -4.35
C LEU A 389 102.93 104.91 -3.91
N GLN A 390 101.72 105.29 -3.50
CA GLN A 390 101.47 106.61 -2.89
C GLN A 390 102.11 106.77 -1.51
N ARG A 391 102.32 105.70 -0.75
CA ARG A 391 103.03 105.78 0.54
C ARG A 391 104.53 105.98 0.36
N ASP A 392 105.12 105.41 -0.70
CA ASP A 392 106.54 105.59 -1.03
C ASP A 392 106.84 106.96 -1.67
N GLU A 393 105.86 107.64 -2.26
CA GLU A 393 106.06 108.97 -2.88
C GLU A 393 105.95 110.15 -1.89
N VAL A 394 105.58 109.88 -0.63
CA VAL A 394 105.45 110.89 0.46
C VAL A 394 106.36 110.59 1.67
N ALA A 395 107.37 109.73 1.51
CA ALA A 395 108.43 109.46 2.49
C ALA A 395 109.80 109.78 1.89
#